data_AF-A0A3D2RWT6-F1
#
_entry.id   AF-A0A3D2RWT6-F1
#
_cell.length_a   1.000
_cell.length_b   1.000
_cell.length_c   1.000
_cell.angle_alpha   90.00
_cell.angle_beta   90.00
_cell.angle_gamma   90.00
#
_symmetry.space_group_name_H-M   'P 1'
#
loop_
_entity.id
_entity.type
_entity.pdbx_description
1 polymer ?
#
loop_
_entity_poly.entity_id
_entity_poly.type
_entity_poly.pdbx_seq_one_letter_code
_entity_poly.pdbx_strand_id
1 'polypeptide(L)'
;EAANIDVTGAVDHGTMWSIYFFDPINNLPLEASWNCVEIVKTPAILDSAPLKVATEGSSPQPGHWPEVITHTKEEEMNPVPGNGFAMRENFLRRGLARVNPDMESVL
;
A
#
# COMPACT_ATOMS: atom_id res chain seq x y z
N GLU A 1 -3.49 30.40 -5.61
CA GLU A 1 -3.92 30.54 -4.21
C GLU A 1 -3.64 29.24 -3.48
N ALA A 2 -3.25 29.30 -2.21
CA ALA A 2 -3.03 28.10 -1.38
C ALA A 2 -4.37 27.61 -0.81
N ALA A 3 -4.49 26.30 -0.55
CA ALA A 3 -5.74 25.66 -0.12
C ALA A 3 -6.18 25.98 1.34
N ASN A 4 -5.58 27.00 1.97
CA ASN A 4 -5.79 27.34 3.38
C ASN A 4 -5.58 26.15 4.33
N ILE A 5 -4.59 25.32 4.02
CA ILE A 5 -4.11 24.21 4.85
C ILE A 5 -2.74 24.61 5.36
N ASP A 6 -2.56 24.53 6.69
CA ASP A 6 -1.25 24.73 7.29
C ASP A 6 -0.36 23.51 7.01
N VAL A 7 0.80 23.79 6.42
CA VAL A 7 1.77 22.77 6.02
C VAL A 7 3.10 23.10 6.68
N THR A 8 3.79 22.08 7.22
CA THR A 8 5.17 22.24 7.67
C THR A 8 6.09 22.57 6.49
N GLY A 9 7.24 23.18 6.77
CA GLY A 9 8.31 23.22 5.79
C GLY A 9 8.73 21.81 5.34
N ALA A 10 9.34 21.70 4.16
CA ALA A 10 9.90 20.45 3.70
C ALA A 10 11.00 19.97 4.65
N VAL A 11 10.92 18.70 5.02
CA VAL A 11 11.89 18.00 5.87
C VAL A 11 12.66 17.01 5.02
N ASP A 12 13.99 17.04 5.11
CA ASP A 12 14.87 16.11 4.43
C ASP A 12 15.17 14.88 5.31
N HIS A 13 14.74 13.69 4.88
CA HIS A 13 14.98 12.42 5.56
C HIS A 13 16.10 11.60 4.90
N GLY A 14 16.89 12.21 4.02
CA GLY A 14 18.00 11.60 3.31
C GLY A 14 17.57 10.84 2.04
N THR A 15 16.67 9.87 2.16
CA THR A 15 16.17 9.12 0.98
C THR A 15 14.94 9.76 0.34
N MET A 16 14.25 10.61 1.08
CA MET A 16 13.03 11.30 0.65
C MET A 16 12.88 12.64 1.36
N TRP A 17 12.15 13.55 0.73
CA TRP A 17 11.66 14.77 1.36
C TRP A 17 10.19 14.62 1.68
N SER A 18 9.75 15.22 2.78
CA SER A 18 8.36 15.16 3.21
C SER A 18 7.84 16.51 3.69
N ILE A 19 6.55 16.74 3.46
CA ILE A 19 5.76 17.78 4.12
C ILE A 19 4.66 17.13 4.95
N TYR A 20 4.29 17.79 6.05
CA TYR A 20 3.27 17.30 6.98
C TYR A 20 2.15 18.33 7.10
N PHE A 21 0.92 17.85 7.20
CA PHE A 21 -0.27 18.67 7.37
C PHE A 21 -1.41 17.83 7.97
N PHE A 22 -2.49 18.49 8.37
CA PHE A 22 -3.70 17.83 8.85
C PHE A 22 -4.81 17.96 7.81
N ASP A 23 -5.60 16.90 7.63
CA ASP A 23 -6.81 17.03 6.85
C ASP A 23 -7.82 17.95 7.57
N PRO A 24 -8.52 18.85 6.85
CA PRO A 24 -9.35 19.87 7.49
C PRO A 24 -10.67 19.34 8.06
N ILE A 25 -11.08 18.11 7.74
CA ILE A 25 -12.38 17.55 8.15
C ILE A 25 -12.24 16.69 9.41
N ASN A 26 -11.26 15.79 9.42
CA ASN A 26 -11.11 14.76 10.46
C ASN A 26 -9.87 15.01 11.33
N ASN A 27 -9.04 16.00 11.01
CA ASN A 27 -7.81 16.31 11.72
C ASN A 27 -6.85 15.11 11.81
N LEU A 28 -6.76 14.34 10.73
CA LEU A 28 -5.82 13.23 10.58
C LEU A 28 -4.46 13.78 10.17
N PRO A 29 -3.35 13.31 10.78
CA PRO A 29 -2.02 13.66 10.33
C PRO A 29 -1.73 12.99 8.99
N LEU A 30 -1.34 13.78 8.00
CA LEU A 30 -1.01 13.35 6.65
C LEU A 30 0.45 13.72 6.32
N GLU A 31 1.07 12.88 5.49
CA GLU A 31 2.40 13.09 4.93
C GLU A 31 2.32 13.00 3.40
N ALA A 32 2.92 13.97 2.71
CA ALA A 32 3.23 13.85 1.30
C ALA A 32 4.75 13.79 1.15
N SER A 33 5.24 12.69 0.57
CA SER A 33 6.67 12.43 0.41
C SER A 33 7.09 12.35 -1.05
N TRP A 34 8.36 12.67 -1.30
CA TRP A 34 9.01 12.60 -2.60
C TRP A 34 10.34 11.87 -2.47
N ASN A 35 10.52 10.79 -3.23
CA ASN A 35 11.78 10.05 -3.24
C ASN A 35 12.90 10.90 -3.87
N CYS A 36 13.97 11.11 -3.12
CA CYS A 36 15.14 11.88 -3.57
C CYS A 36 16.22 10.97 -4.17
N VAL A 37 16.19 9.68 -3.83
CA VAL A 37 17.11 8.66 -4.33
C VAL A 37 16.36 7.40 -4.75
N GLU A 38 16.98 6.59 -5.61
CA GLU A 38 16.52 5.25 -5.97
C GLU A 38 17.28 4.18 -5.16
N ILE A 39 16.56 3.23 -4.57
CA ILE A 39 17.17 2.08 -3.89
C ILE A 39 17.51 1.01 -4.92
N VAL A 40 18.76 0.98 -5.36
CA VAL A 40 19.25 0.06 -6.42
C VAL A 40 19.46 -1.39 -5.96
N LYS A 41 19.47 -1.64 -4.65
CA LYS A 41 19.62 -2.98 -4.07
C LYS A 41 18.84 -3.10 -2.75
N THR A 42 18.05 -4.16 -2.64
CA THR A 42 17.22 -4.47 -1.46
C THR A 42 17.59 -5.82 -0.82
N PRO A 43 17.35 -6.02 0.48
CA PRO A 43 16.92 -5.01 1.46
C PRO A 43 18.05 -4.02 1.78
N ALA A 44 17.74 -2.73 1.79
CA ALA A 44 18.68 -1.67 2.15
C ALA A 44 18.56 -1.39 3.65
N ILE A 45 19.44 -2.00 4.45
CA ILE A 45 19.42 -1.90 5.92
C ILE A 45 20.71 -1.25 6.39
N LEU A 46 20.59 -0.17 7.16
CA LEU A 46 21.70 0.46 7.86
C LEU A 46 21.64 0.07 9.35
N ASP A 47 22.22 -1.08 9.65
CA ASP A 47 22.40 -1.62 10.99
C ASP A 47 23.87 -2.09 11.10
N SER A 48 24.52 -1.91 12.26
CA SER A 48 25.90 -2.35 12.47
C SER A 48 26.03 -3.88 12.59
N ALA A 49 24.94 -4.57 12.96
CA ALA A 49 24.88 -6.01 13.08
C ALA A 49 23.47 -6.53 12.71
N PRO A 50 23.04 -6.41 11.44
CA PRO A 50 21.70 -6.85 11.03
C PRO A 50 21.53 -8.34 11.28
N LEU A 51 20.39 -8.72 11.86
CA LEU A 51 20.02 -10.12 11.98
C LEU A 51 19.94 -10.77 10.60
N LYS A 52 20.32 -12.05 10.49
CA LYS A 52 20.28 -12.80 9.24
C LYS A 52 18.88 -12.76 8.59
N VAL A 53 17.81 -12.85 9.38
CA VAL A 53 16.43 -12.77 8.87
C VAL A 53 16.09 -11.41 8.27
N ALA A 54 16.68 -10.31 8.77
CA ALA A 54 16.41 -8.98 8.25
C ALA A 54 17.02 -8.81 6.84
N THR A 55 18.12 -9.51 6.54
CA THR A 55 18.78 -9.43 5.23
C THR A 55 18.08 -10.27 4.15
N GLU A 56 17.09 -11.08 4.50
CA GLU A 56 16.28 -11.89 3.58
C GLU A 56 15.25 -11.06 2.78
N GLY A 57 14.87 -9.88 3.29
CA GLY A 57 13.90 -8.97 2.65
C GLY A 57 12.45 -9.18 3.11
N SER A 58 11.53 -8.37 2.59
CA SER A 58 10.12 -8.37 3.01
C SER A 58 9.24 -9.40 2.27
N SER A 59 9.75 -9.99 1.19
CA SER A 59 9.03 -11.02 0.44
C SER A 59 9.04 -12.36 1.18
N PRO A 60 8.02 -13.21 0.99
CA PRO A 60 8.05 -14.59 1.48
C PRO A 60 9.29 -15.32 0.99
N GLN A 61 9.97 -16.03 1.90
CA GLN A 61 11.15 -16.82 1.56
C GLN A 61 10.75 -18.21 1.08
N PRO A 62 11.18 -18.65 -0.12
CA PRO A 62 10.98 -20.02 -0.58
C PRO A 62 11.52 -21.03 0.43
N GLY A 63 10.76 -22.09 0.71
CA GLY A 63 11.16 -23.16 1.64
C GLY A 63 10.97 -22.84 3.13
N HIS A 64 10.65 -21.59 3.50
CA HIS A 64 10.24 -21.27 4.88
C HIS A 64 8.76 -21.62 5.12
N TRP A 65 7.94 -21.47 4.09
CA TRP A 65 6.54 -21.83 4.12
C TRP A 65 6.35 -23.22 3.51
N PRO A 66 5.40 -24.02 4.02
CA PRO A 66 5.01 -25.26 3.37
C PRO A 66 4.66 -25.01 1.91
N GLU A 67 5.08 -25.92 1.03
CA GLU A 67 4.68 -25.89 -0.37
C GLU A 67 3.15 -25.96 -0.45
N VAL A 68 2.56 -25.09 -1.28
CA VAL A 68 1.13 -25.14 -1.57
C VAL A 68 0.86 -26.35 -2.47
N ILE A 69 0.63 -27.51 -1.85
CA ILE A 69 0.33 -28.76 -2.56
C ILE A 69 -1.08 -28.78 -3.16
N THR A 70 -2.00 -28.04 -2.55
CA THR A 70 -3.38 -27.90 -3.00
C THR A 70 -3.79 -26.45 -2.85
N HIS A 71 -3.98 -25.77 -3.98
CA HIS A 71 -4.55 -24.44 -3.98
C HIS A 71 -6.02 -24.51 -3.54
N THR A 72 -6.49 -23.50 -2.80
CA THR A 72 -7.92 -23.27 -2.60
C THR A 72 -8.58 -23.20 -3.98
N LYS A 73 -9.63 -23.99 -4.20
CA LYS A 73 -10.32 -23.96 -5.49
C LYS A 73 -11.08 -22.64 -5.63
N GLU A 74 -11.30 -22.19 -6.85
CA GLU A 74 -11.98 -20.92 -7.12
C GLU A 74 -13.37 -20.89 -6.47
N GLU A 75 -14.12 -21.99 -6.52
CA GLU A 75 -15.43 -22.13 -5.86
C GLU A 75 -15.36 -22.10 -4.31
N GLU A 76 -14.18 -22.29 -3.73
CA GLU A 76 -13.93 -22.23 -2.29
C GLU A 76 -13.42 -20.85 -1.85
N MET A 77 -12.99 -19.99 -2.78
CA MET A 77 -12.53 -18.62 -2.53
C MET A 77 -13.71 -17.68 -2.24
N ASN A 78 -14.41 -17.93 -1.13
CA ASN A 78 -15.63 -17.21 -0.78
C ASN A 78 -15.31 -15.88 -0.06
N PRO A 79 -15.49 -14.72 -0.70
CA PRO A 79 -15.21 -13.44 -0.04
C PRO A 79 -16.28 -13.14 1.01
N VAL A 80 -15.86 -12.58 2.15
CA VAL A 80 -16.78 -12.07 3.17
C VAL A 80 -17.04 -10.58 2.93
N PRO A 81 -18.30 -10.10 3.03
CA PRO A 81 -18.60 -8.69 2.86
C PRO A 81 -17.84 -7.77 3.83
N GLY A 82 -17.08 -6.82 3.28
CA GLY A 82 -16.57 -5.65 4.00
C GLY A 82 -17.42 -4.39 3.78
N ASN A 83 -16.86 -3.21 4.07
CA ASN A 83 -17.60 -1.94 3.97
C ASN A 83 -17.54 -1.27 2.57
N GLY A 84 -16.88 -1.90 1.60
CA GLY A 84 -16.54 -1.29 0.31
C GLY A 84 -17.64 -1.30 -0.77
N PHE A 85 -18.78 -1.95 -0.54
CA PHE A 85 -19.80 -2.16 -1.57
C PHE A 85 -20.36 -0.84 -2.10
N ALA A 86 -20.80 0.05 -1.22
CA ALA A 86 -21.36 1.34 -1.63
C ALA A 86 -20.37 2.19 -2.45
N MET A 87 -19.08 2.11 -2.12
CA MET A 87 -18.01 2.77 -2.86
C MET A 87 -17.85 2.16 -4.26
N ARG A 88 -17.77 0.84 -4.37
CA ARG A 88 -17.69 0.12 -5.66
C ARG A 88 -18.84 0.50 -6.57
N GLU A 89 -20.08 0.41 -6.08
CA GLU A 89 -21.28 0.75 -6.86
C GLU A 89 -21.27 2.21 -7.31
N ASN A 90 -20.85 3.13 -6.43
CA ASN A 90 -20.73 4.54 -6.77
C ASN A 90 -19.70 4.78 -7.88
N PHE A 91 -18.55 4.10 -7.81
CA PHE A 91 -17.47 4.26 -8.78
C PHE A 91 -17.87 3.69 -10.15
N LEU A 92 -18.48 2.51 -10.19
CA LEU A 92 -19.01 1.91 -11.42
C LEU A 92 -20.05 2.83 -12.05
N ARG A 93 -21.03 3.30 -11.28
CA ARG A 93 -22.08 4.22 -11.75
C ARG A 93 -21.54 5.54 -12.32
N ARG A 94 -20.46 6.06 -11.74
CA ARG A 94 -19.83 7.33 -12.17
C ARG A 94 -18.78 7.15 -13.27
N GLY A 95 -18.51 5.92 -13.71
CA GLY A 95 -17.45 5.62 -14.68
C GLY A 95 -16.03 5.86 -14.13
N LEU A 96 -15.87 5.86 -12.79
CA LEU A 96 -14.56 5.99 -12.13
C LEU A 96 -13.83 4.65 -12.01
N ALA A 97 -14.55 3.55 -12.22
CA ALA A 97 -14.01 2.20 -12.23
C ALA A 97 -14.69 1.37 -13.33
N ARG A 98 -14.02 0.28 -13.75
CA ARG A 98 -14.58 -0.77 -14.60
C ARG A 98 -14.39 -2.11 -13.90
N VAL A 99 -15.34 -3.02 -14.07
CA VAL A 99 -15.20 -4.40 -13.60
C VAL A 99 -14.06 -5.05 -14.41
N ASN A 100 -13.19 -5.80 -13.73
CA ASN A 100 -12.23 -6.65 -14.42
C ASN A 100 -13.02 -7.75 -15.15
N PRO A 101 -12.85 -7.98 -16.46
CA PRO A 101 -13.56 -9.05 -17.17
C PRO A 101 -13.48 -10.41 -16.47
N ASP A 102 -12.34 -10.72 -15.83
CA ASP A 102 -12.13 -11.98 -15.11
C ASP A 102 -13.00 -12.11 -13.83
N MET A 103 -13.63 -11.02 -13.38
CA MET A 103 -14.40 -10.95 -12.13
C MET A 103 -15.90 -10.72 -12.36
N GLU A 104 -16.38 -10.66 -13.62
CA GLU A 104 -17.80 -10.44 -13.93
C GLU A 104 -18.73 -11.53 -13.37
N SER A 105 -18.24 -12.77 -13.25
CA SER A 105 -19.02 -13.89 -12.69
C SER A 105 -19.07 -13.89 -11.15
N VAL A 106 -18.22 -13.09 -10.50
CA VAL A 106 -18.00 -13.11 -9.04
C VAL A 106 -18.56 -11.85 -8.36
N LEU A 107 -18.70 -10.74 -9.09
CA LEU A 107 -19.12 -9.42 -8.58
C LEU A 107 -20.55 -9.04 -9.00
#